data_AF-A0A101I652-F1
#
_entry.id   AF-A0A101I652-F1
#
_cell.length_a   1.000
_cell.length_b   1.000
_cell.length_c   1.000
_cell.angle_alpha   90.00
_cell.angle_beta   90.00
_cell.angle_gamma   90.00
#
_symmetry.space_group_name_H-M   'P 1'
#
loop_
_entity.id
_entity.type
_entity.pdbx_description
1 polymer ?
#
loop_
_entity_poly.entity_id
_entity_poly.type
_entity_poly.pdbx_seq_one_letter_code
_entity_poly.pdbx_strand_id
1 'polypeptide(L)' 'RVKKVTQYGDYIYLHMSELNLMFGDMLGKIHYHEQDKGTPKKARVAFFLDDGAAFSYNPSLYGYCAAMTDKQMS' A
#
# COMPACT_ATOMS: atom_id res chain seq x y z
N ARG A 1 0.92 -9.16 -8.38
CA ARG A 1 -0.50 -8.84 -8.68
C ARG A 1 -1.32 -8.74 -7.40
N VAL A 2 -2.09 -7.66 -7.23
CA VAL A 2 -3.04 -7.49 -6.13
C VAL A 2 -4.30 -8.30 -6.44
N LYS A 3 -4.75 -9.13 -5.49
CA LYS A 3 -5.94 -9.99 -5.62
C LYS A 3 -7.17 -9.36 -4.99
N LYS A 4 -7.01 -8.70 -3.83
CA LYS A 4 -8.10 -8.12 -3.04
C LYS A 4 -7.57 -6.95 -2.21
N VAL A 5 -8.44 -5.99 -1.94
CA VAL A 5 -8.21 -4.97 -0.91
C VAL A 5 -9.27 -5.15 0.17
N THR A 6 -8.86 -5.17 1.44
CA THR A 6 -9.80 -5.21 2.57
C THR A 6 -9.41 -4.19 3.63
N GLN A 7 -10.40 -3.73 4.38
CA GLN A 7 -10.20 -2.90 5.56
C GLN A 7 -10.67 -3.66 6.81
N TYR A 8 -9.87 -3.61 7.87
CA TYR A 8 -10.27 -4.04 9.21
C TYR A 8 -9.80 -3.02 10.24
N GLY A 9 -10.75 -2.36 10.92
CA GLY A 9 -10.43 -1.23 11.79
C GLY A 9 -9.71 -0.11 11.02
N ASP A 10 -8.57 0.31 11.55
CA ASP A 10 -7.70 1.35 10.97
C ASP A 10 -6.63 0.78 10.02
N TYR A 11 -6.74 -0.50 9.65
CA TYR A 11 -5.80 -1.18 8.78
C TYR A 11 -6.37 -1.45 7.39
N ILE A 12 -5.58 -1.16 6.37
CA ILE A 12 -5.85 -1.54 4.98
C ILE A 12 -4.89 -2.67 4.59
N TYR A 13 -5.43 -3.71 3.98
CA TYR A 13 -4.68 -4.87 3.52
C TYR A 13 -4.78 -4.99 2.00
N LEU A 14 -3.63 -5.06 1.34
CA LEU A 14 -3.51 -5.44 -0.06
C LEU A 14 -3.08 -6.90 -0.11
N HIS A 15 -4.02 -7.77 -0.48
CA HIS A 15 -3.78 -9.20 -0.58
C HIS A 15 -3.07 -9.50 -1.88
N MET A 16 -1.89 -10.11 -1.82
CA MET A 16 -1.16 -10.55 -3.02
C MET A 16 -1.07 -12.09 -3.01
N SER A 17 -0.07 -12.67 -3.70
CA SER A 17 0.00 -14.14 -3.80
C SER A 17 0.46 -14.79 -2.50
N GLU A 18 1.70 -14.57 -2.09
CA GLU A 18 2.29 -15.18 -0.88
C GLU A 18 2.56 -14.15 0.23
N LEU A 19 2.42 -12.88 -0.11
CA LEU A 19 2.70 -11.74 0.75
C LEU A 19 1.51 -10.79 0.70
N ASN A 20 1.26 -10.13 1.81
CA ASN A 20 0.23 -9.12 1.96
C ASN A 20 0.89 -7.85 2.47
N LEU A 21 0.44 -6.71 1.94
CA LEU A 21 0.86 -5.42 2.46
C LEU A 21 -0.20 -4.92 3.43
N MET A 22 0.20 -4.61 4.65
CA MET A 22 -0.65 -3.99 5.65
C MET A 22 -0.21 -2.55 5.89
N PHE A 23 -1.17 -1.64 5.76
CA PHE A 23 -1.01 -0.22 6.03
C PHE A 23 -1.76 0.10 7.31
N GLY A 24 -1.06 0.61 8.32
CA GLY A 24 -1.66 1.09 9.55
C GLY A 24 -1.36 2.56 9.72
N ASP A 25 -2.37 3.42 9.58
CA ASP A 25 -2.23 4.86 9.76
C ASP A 25 -3.57 5.56 9.96
N MET A 26 -3.66 6.43 10.95
CA MET A 26 -4.86 7.24 11.20
C MET A 26 -5.00 8.42 10.24
N LEU A 27 -3.90 8.92 9.65
CA LEU A 27 -3.87 10.17 8.86
C LEU A 27 -3.11 10.05 7.53
N GLY A 28 -2.49 8.91 7.28
CA GLY A 28 -1.78 8.61 6.04
C GLY A 28 -2.71 8.56 4.85
N LYS A 29 -2.19 8.94 3.68
CA LYS A 29 -2.93 8.89 2.43
C LYS A 29 -2.27 7.94 1.45
N ILE A 30 -3.10 7.11 0.80
CA ILE A 30 -2.71 6.29 -0.34
C ILE A 30 -3.26 6.97 -1.59
N HIS A 31 -2.38 7.35 -2.51
CA HIS A 31 -2.74 8.02 -3.75
C HIS A 31 -2.41 7.12 -4.93
N TYR A 32 -3.36 6.99 -5.86
CA TYR A 32 -3.15 6.33 -7.15
C TYR A 32 -2.56 7.32 -8.16
N HIS A 33 -1.68 6.81 -9.02
CA HIS A 33 -1.02 7.53 -10.11
C HIS A 33 -1.23 6.72 -11.39
N GLU A 34 -1.83 7.37 -12.38
CA GLU A 34 -1.94 6.79 -13.72
C GLU A 34 -0.56 6.55 -14.34
N GLN A 35 -0.51 5.63 -15.30
CA GLN A 35 0.66 5.41 -16.14
C GLN A 35 1.21 6.73 -16.70
N ASP A 36 2.54 6.83 -16.81
CA ASP A 36 3.28 7.96 -17.40
C ASP A 36 3.18 9.32 -16.70
N LYS A 37 2.31 9.48 -15.68
CA LYS A 37 2.24 10.73 -14.88
C LYS A 37 3.32 10.83 -13.80
N GLY A 38 4.06 9.74 -13.59
CA GLY A 38 5.15 9.63 -12.61
C GLY A 38 4.65 9.59 -11.17
N THR A 39 5.48 9.09 -10.27
CA THR A 39 5.19 9.11 -8.83
C THR A 39 5.52 10.46 -8.21
N PRO A 40 4.76 10.97 -7.23
CA PRO A 40 5.04 12.23 -6.56
C PRO A 40 6.46 12.22 -5.98
N LYS A 41 7.25 13.26 -6.27
CA LYS A 41 8.65 13.37 -5.78
C LYS A 41 8.81 13.30 -4.25
N LYS A 42 7.72 13.49 -3.51
CA LYS A 42 7.69 13.47 -2.04
C LYS A 42 7.07 12.20 -1.45
N ALA A 43 6.75 11.20 -2.28
CA ALA A 43 6.26 9.92 -1.80
C ALA A 43 7.33 9.23 -0.94
N ARG A 44 7.00 8.90 0.31
CA ARG A 44 7.88 8.12 1.18
C ARG A 44 7.92 6.65 0.78
N VAL A 45 6.81 6.13 0.30
CA VAL A 45 6.69 4.77 -0.25
C VAL A 45 5.95 4.86 -1.58
N ALA A 46 6.44 4.13 -2.59
CA ALA A 46 5.80 3.98 -3.89
C ALA A 46 5.82 2.52 -4.32
N PHE A 47 4.70 2.06 -4.88
CA PHE A 47 4.53 0.73 -5.41
C PHE A 47 4.19 0.87 -6.89
N PHE A 48 5.02 0.27 -7.74
CA PHE A 48 4.84 0.27 -9.19
C PHE A 48 4.10 -0.98 -9.62
N LEU A 49 3.14 -0.82 -10.53
CA LEU A 49 2.34 -1.88 -11.11
C LEU A 49 2.91 -2.26 -12.48
N ASP A 50 2.58 -3.46 -12.92
CA ASP A 50 3.10 -4.04 -14.17
C ASP A 50 2.62 -3.27 -15.43
N ASP A 51 1.52 -2.52 -15.31
CA ASP A 51 0.96 -1.65 -16.36
C ASP A 51 1.58 -0.24 -16.37
N GLY A 52 2.59 0.01 -15.52
CA GLY A 52 3.25 1.31 -15.40
C GLY A 52 2.51 2.32 -14.52
N ALA A 53 1.32 1.98 -13.99
CA ALA A 53 0.68 2.76 -12.95
C ALA A 53 1.42 2.60 -11.61
N ALA A 54 1.09 3.44 -10.63
CA ALA A 54 1.65 3.34 -9.30
C ALA A 54 0.66 3.74 -8.22
N PHE A 55 0.92 3.33 -6.98
CA PHE A 55 0.32 3.96 -5.81
C PHE A 55 1.40 4.39 -4.83
N SER A 56 1.23 5.56 -4.23
CA SER A 56 2.13 6.09 -3.21
C SER A 56 1.46 6.12 -1.86
N TYR A 57 2.24 5.84 -0.83
CA TYR A 57 1.82 5.95 0.55
C TYR A 57 2.74 6.90 1.30
N ASN A 58 2.12 7.87 2.00
CA ASN A 58 2.81 8.81 2.86
C ASN A 58 2.35 8.61 4.30
N PRO A 59 3.08 7.80 5.09
CA PRO A 59 2.73 7.59 6.48
C PRO A 59 2.88 8.90 7.28
N SER A 60 1.90 9.14 8.16
CA SER A 60 1.96 10.15 9.21
C SER A 60 2.86 9.69 10.36
N LEU A 61 2.90 10.45 11.47
CA LEU A 61 3.87 10.30 12.56
C LEU A 61 4.06 8.86 13.07
N TYR A 62 2.97 8.09 13.13
CA TYR A 62 2.95 6.70 13.60
C TYR A 62 2.50 5.72 12.51
N GLY A 63 2.36 6.19 11.26
CA GLY A 63 1.96 5.38 10.14
C GLY A 63 3.05 4.39 9.75
N TYR A 64 2.65 3.16 9.42
CA TYR A 64 3.59 2.13 8.97
C TYR A 64 3.03 1.31 7.80
N CYS A 65 3.94 0.62 7.11
CA CYS A 65 3.64 -0.35 6.08
C CYS A 65 4.51 -1.58 6.33
N ALA A 66 3.90 -2.76 6.40
CA ALA A 66 4.60 -4.02 6.61
C ALA A 66 4.22 -5.04 5.53
N ALA A 67 5.21 -5.81 5.07
CA ALA A 67 4.98 -7.02 4.28
C ALA A 67 4.82 -8.20 5.24
N MET A 68 3.73 -8.95 5.12
CA MET A 68 3.39 -10.05 6.00
C MET A 68 3.00 -11.29 5.18
N THR A 69 3.32 -12.46 5.70
CA THR A 69 2.81 -13.74 5.18
C THR A 69 1.39 -14.01 5.68
N ASP A 70 0.66 -14.93 5.04
CA ASP A 70 -0.70 -15.31 5.48
C ASP A 70 -0.74 -15.79 6.94
N LYS A 71 0.30 -16.51 7.38
CA LYS A 71 0.43 -17.00 8.76
C LYS A 71 0.53 -15.87 9.80
N GLN A 72 0.98 -14.69 9.39
CA GLN A 72 1.10 -13.53 10.28
C GLN A 72 -0.19 -12.68 10.30
N MET A 73 -1.17 -12.96 9.44
CA MET A 73 -2.47 -12.27 9.42
C MET A 73 -3.57 -12.98 10.20
N SER A 74 -3.39 -14.28 10.51
CA SER A 74 -4.37 -15.13 11.19
C SER A 74 -4.37 -14.98 12.70
#